data_AF-A0A2V9BQR1-F1
#
_entry.id   AF-A0A2V9BQR1-F1
#
_cell.length_a   1.000
_cell.length_b   1.000
_cell.length_c   1.000
_cell.angle_alpha   90.00
_cell.angle_beta   90.00
_cell.angle_gamma   90.00
#
_symmetry.space_group_name_H-M   'P 1'
#
loop_
_entity.id
_entity.type
_entity.pdbx_description
1 polymer ?
#
loop_
_entity_poly.entity_id
_entity_poly.type
_entity_poly.pdbx_seq_one_letter_code
_entity_poly.pdbx_strand_id
1 'polypeptide(L)'
;MAELRKGISEQEACLVLYEEVLPDGDFRDVLKVVHDSKASVPVILFSRLADWDEYLAAVKLGAHDLLRFPFRTGELQSVIDRALASHPLSTS
;
A
#
# COMPACT_ATOMS: atom_id res chain seq x y z
N MET A 1 -7.00 6.29 -9.76
CA MET A 1 -7.95 5.49 -8.95
C MET A 1 -8.68 4.39 -9.75
N ALA A 2 -9.01 4.59 -11.02
CA ALA A 2 -9.73 3.58 -11.82
C ALA A 2 -8.91 2.29 -12.01
N GLU A 3 -7.61 2.41 -12.27
CA GLU A 3 -6.69 1.29 -12.46
C GLU A 3 -6.51 0.48 -11.17
N LEU A 4 -6.42 1.17 -10.02
CA LEU A 4 -6.35 0.54 -8.70
C LEU A 4 -7.57 -0.34 -8.45
N ARG A 5 -8.78 0.20 -8.68
CA ARG A 5 -10.03 -0.55 -8.51
C ARG A 5 -10.07 -1.78 -9.41
N LYS A 6 -9.63 -1.63 -10.66
CA LYS A 6 -9.55 -2.72 -11.63
C LYS A 6 -8.61 -3.84 -11.14
N GLY A 7 -7.36 -3.51 -10.81
CA GLY A 7 -6.36 -4.50 -10.38
C GLY A 7 -6.72 -5.24 -9.08
N ILE A 8 -7.39 -4.55 -8.14
CA ILE A 8 -7.93 -5.19 -6.94
C ILE A 8 -9.07 -6.16 -7.29
N SER A 9 -9.99 -5.76 -8.19
CA SER A 9 -11.14 -6.59 -8.56
C SER A 9 -10.74 -7.85 -9.33
N GLU A 10 -9.67 -7.79 -10.10
CA GLU A 10 -9.12 -8.92 -10.87
C GLU A 10 -8.25 -9.85 -10.01
N GLN A 11 -8.05 -9.55 -8.71
CA GLN A 11 -7.14 -10.25 -7.78
C GLN A 11 -5.68 -10.31 -8.27
N GLU A 12 -5.30 -9.47 -9.23
CA GLU A 12 -3.94 -9.43 -9.79
C GLU A 12 -2.96 -8.61 -8.94
N ALA A 13 -3.45 -7.92 -7.92
CA ALA A 13 -2.63 -7.09 -7.04
C ALA A 13 -2.28 -7.82 -5.74
N CYS A 14 -1.01 -8.22 -5.60
CA CYS A 14 -0.45 -8.71 -4.32
C CYS A 14 0.13 -7.58 -3.46
N LEU A 15 0.30 -6.38 -4.04
CA LEU A 15 0.94 -5.24 -3.42
C LEU A 15 0.50 -3.94 -4.10
N VAL A 16 0.05 -2.95 -3.32
CA VAL A 16 -0.19 -1.59 -3.83
C VAL A 16 0.94 -0.68 -3.38
N LEU A 17 1.58 -0.05 -4.36
CA LEU A 17 2.69 0.90 -4.24
C LEU A 17 2.19 2.30 -4.62
N TYR A 18 2.27 3.26 -3.70
CA TYR A 18 1.75 4.62 -3.88
C TYR A 18 2.87 5.66 -3.96
N GLU A 19 2.85 6.49 -5.00
CA GLU A 19 3.65 7.70 -5.13
C GLU A 19 2.79 8.94 -4.88
N GLU A 20 3.34 9.87 -4.11
CA GLU A 20 2.74 11.05 -3.48
C GLU A 20 1.75 11.87 -4.33
N VAL A 21 1.94 11.96 -5.65
CA VAL A 21 1.08 12.76 -6.52
C VAL A 21 0.28 11.85 -7.44
N LEU A 22 -0.95 11.54 -7.04
CA LEU A 22 -1.95 11.07 -7.99
C LEU A 22 -2.70 12.27 -8.58
N PRO A 23 -3.03 12.24 -9.88
CA PRO A 23 -3.86 13.27 -10.48
C PRO A 23 -5.31 13.26 -9.94
N ASP A 24 -5.74 12.19 -9.25
CA ASP A 24 -7.13 11.94 -8.89
C ASP A 24 -7.37 11.48 -7.43
N GLY A 25 -6.45 11.76 -6.50
CA GLY A 25 -6.66 11.48 -5.07
C GLY A 25 -5.37 11.47 -4.24
N ASP A 26 -5.47 11.02 -2.99
CA ASP A 26 -4.31 10.80 -2.12
C ASP A 26 -4.20 9.34 -1.62
N PHE A 27 -3.22 9.06 -0.74
CA PHE A 27 -3.04 7.71 -0.19
C PHE A 27 -4.23 7.22 0.65
N ARG A 28 -5.02 8.13 1.24
CA ARG A 28 -6.19 7.80 2.04
C ARG A 28 -7.28 7.25 1.14
N ASP A 29 -7.43 7.81 -0.06
CA ASP A 29 -8.33 7.28 -1.08
C ASP A 29 -7.92 5.85 -1.50
N VAL A 30 -6.61 5.60 -1.66
CA VAL A 30 -6.09 4.25 -1.95
C VAL A 30 -6.46 3.27 -0.85
N LEU A 31 -6.16 3.61 0.41
CA LEU A 31 -6.46 2.76 1.56
C LEU A 31 -7.97 2.54 1.70
N LYS A 32 -8.78 3.57 1.46
CA LYS A 32 -10.23 3.47 1.44
C LYS A 32 -10.73 2.51 0.36
N VAL A 33 -10.19 2.58 -0.86
CA VAL A 33 -10.57 1.69 -1.96
C VAL A 33 -10.26 0.23 -1.63
N VAL A 34 -9.06 -0.04 -1.08
CA VAL A 34 -8.65 -1.40 -0.68
C VAL A 34 -9.49 -1.92 0.49
N HIS A 35 -9.80 -1.05 1.45
CA HIS A 35 -10.67 -1.40 2.57
C HIS A 35 -12.10 -1.73 2.08
N ASP A 36 -12.68 -0.85 1.25
CA ASP A 36 -14.04 -0.99 0.75
C ASP A 36 -14.20 -2.19 -0.20
N SER A 37 -13.13 -2.64 -0.87
CA SER A 37 -13.13 -3.84 -1.71
C SER A 37 -13.10 -5.15 -0.90
N LYS A 38 -12.90 -5.09 0.42
CA LYS A 38 -12.66 -6.25 1.30
C LYS A 38 -11.51 -7.14 0.83
N ALA A 39 -10.58 -6.58 0.05
CA ALA A 39 -9.42 -7.30 -0.41
C ALA A 39 -8.42 -7.44 0.74
N SER A 40 -7.89 -8.65 0.92
CA SER A 40 -6.89 -8.95 1.95
C SER A 40 -5.47 -8.68 1.47
N VAL A 41 -5.27 -7.58 0.74
CA VAL A 41 -4.01 -7.24 0.06
C VAL A 41 -3.25 -6.21 0.91
N PRO A 42 -1.96 -6.45 1.23
CA PRO A 42 -1.17 -5.47 1.94
C PRO A 42 -0.87 -4.23 1.07
N VAL A 43 -1.03 -3.05 1.65
CA VAL A 43 -0.71 -1.76 1.00
C VAL A 43 0.57 -1.21 1.61
N ILE A 44 1.60 -0.97 0.78
CA ILE A 44 2.85 -0.34 1.21
C ILE A 44 2.95 1.00 0.51
N LEU A 45 2.91 2.07 1.28
CA LEU A 45 2.99 3.42 0.76
C LEU A 45 4.45 3.88 0.72
N PHE A 46 4.78 4.84 -0.14
CA PHE A 46 6.01 5.60 -0.02
C PHE A 46 5.80 7.08 -0.29
N SER A 47 6.55 7.90 0.44
CA SER A 47 6.47 9.37 0.30
C SER A 47 7.84 9.99 0.53
N ARG A 48 8.11 11.10 -0.18
CA ARG A 48 9.33 11.90 0.06
C ARG A 48 9.21 12.76 1.29
N LEU A 49 7.98 13.13 1.64
CA LEU A 49 7.65 14.00 2.76
C LEU A 49 7.19 13.22 4.01
N ALA A 50 7.11 11.89 3.93
CA ALA A 50 6.68 10.99 5.00
C ALA A 50 7.24 11.41 6.37
N ASP A 51 6.43 12.07 7.17
CA ASP A 51 6.74 12.41 8.55
C ASP A 51 6.06 11.44 9.52
N TRP A 52 6.23 11.68 10.82
CA TRP A 52 5.69 10.78 11.83
C TRP A 52 4.15 10.79 11.87
N ASP A 53 3.53 11.94 11.60
CA ASP A 53 2.07 12.07 11.63
C ASP A 53 1.45 11.40 10.41
N GLU A 54 2.07 11.53 9.23
CA GLU A 54 1.67 10.84 8.01
C GLU A 54 1.84 9.32 8.14
N TYR A 55 2.96 8.86 8.72
CA TYR A 55 3.17 7.45 9.04
C TYR A 55 2.07 6.88 9.94
N LEU A 56 1.79 7.56 11.05
CA LEU A 56 0.74 7.14 11.98
C LEU A 56 -0.65 7.14 11.33
N ALA A 57 -0.94 8.12 10.48
CA ALA A 57 -2.21 8.18 9.76
C ALA A 57 -2.36 7.00 8.78
N ALA A 58 -1.33 6.71 7.99
CA ALA A 58 -1.31 5.58 7.06
C ALA A 58 -1.54 4.24 7.77
N VAL A 59 -0.79 3.97 8.84
CA VAL A 59 -0.91 2.72 9.60
C VAL A 59 -2.29 2.60 10.25
N LYS A 60 -2.84 3.68 10.82
CA LYS A 60 -4.21 3.69 11.39
C LYS A 60 -5.29 3.40 10.36
N LEU A 61 -5.06 3.79 9.11
CA LEU A 61 -5.97 3.54 7.99
C LEU A 61 -5.77 2.15 7.34
N GLY A 62 -4.87 1.32 7.88
CA GLY A 62 -4.67 -0.06 7.44
C GLY A 62 -3.54 -0.26 6.43
N ALA A 63 -2.67 0.73 6.22
CA ALA A 63 -1.42 0.50 5.50
C ALA A 63 -0.57 -0.54 6.26
N HIS A 64 0.09 -1.42 5.52
CA HIS A 64 1.06 -2.35 6.08
C HIS A 64 2.33 -1.61 6.54
N ASP A 65 2.80 -0.68 5.70
CA ASP A 65 3.95 0.16 6.02
C ASP A 65 3.95 1.45 5.18
N LEU A 66 4.72 2.44 5.62
CA LEU A 66 5.02 3.66 4.86
C LEU A 66 6.54 3.86 4.82
N LEU A 67 7.12 3.80 3.63
CA LEU A 67 8.55 3.99 3.40
C LEU A 67 8.86 5.43 2.99
N ARG A 68 9.92 6.01 3.56
CA ARG A 68 10.41 7.31 3.10
C ARG A 68 11.27 7.12 1.85
N PHE A 69 10.94 7.81 0.77
CA PHE A 69 11.77 7.85 -0.43
C PHE A 69 12.85 8.95 -0.33
N PRO A 70 14.09 8.70 -0.80
CA PRO A 70 14.58 7.45 -1.38
C PRO A 70 14.90 6.40 -0.31
N PHE A 71 14.56 5.14 -0.61
CA PHE A 71 14.89 3.96 0.20
C PHE A 71 15.89 3.06 -0.52
N ARG A 72 16.57 2.19 0.23
CA ARG A 72 17.47 1.19 -0.38
C ARG A 72 16.65 0.01 -0.93
N THR A 73 17.13 -0.66 -1.99
CA THR A 73 16.44 -1.84 -2.53
C THR A 73 16.18 -2.92 -1.47
N GLY A 74 17.15 -3.16 -0.58
CA GLY A 74 17.00 -4.12 0.51
C GLY A 74 15.95 -3.72 1.55
N GLU A 75 15.70 -2.42 1.73
CA GLU A 75 14.65 -1.91 2.63
C GLU A 75 13.26 -2.19 2.06
N LEU A 76 13.04 -1.84 0.79
CA LEU A 76 11.79 -2.18 0.10
C LEU A 76 11.55 -3.69 0.11
N GLN A 77 12.57 -4.48 -0.21
CA GLN A 77 12.45 -5.94 -0.24
C GLN A 77 12.07 -6.53 1.13
N SER A 78 12.70 -6.05 2.20
CA SER A 78 12.37 -6.48 3.57
C SER A 78 10.92 -6.16 3.95
N VAL A 79 10.39 -5.02 3.53
CA VAL A 79 9.00 -4.63 3.79
C VAL A 79 8.01 -5.47 2.99
N ILE A 80 8.33 -5.77 1.73
CA ILE A 80 7.52 -6.68 0.89
C ILE A 80 7.50 -8.09 1.49
N ASP A 81 8.65 -8.63 1.88
CA ASP A 81 8.74 -9.98 2.44
C ASP A 81 7.91 -10.10 3.74
N ARG A 82 7.97 -9.07 4.60
CA ARG A 82 7.12 -8.98 5.81
C ARG A 82 5.63 -8.89 5.48
N ALA A 83 5.26 -8.11 4.47
CA ALA A 83 3.87 -7.94 4.06
C ALA A 83 3.26 -9.26 3.58
N LEU A 84 3.99 -10.00 2.74
CA LEU A 84 3.56 -11.30 2.21
C LEU A 84 3.54 -12.39 3.28
N ALA A 85 4.48 -12.38 4.22
CA ALA A 85 4.46 -13.31 5.36
C ALA A 85 3.25 -13.08 6.29
N SER A 86 2.81 -11.83 6.43
CA SER A 86 1.69 -11.44 7.29
C SER A 86 0.32 -11.64 6.62
N HIS A 87 0.30 -11.72 5.29
CA HIS A 87 -0.88 -11.97 4.46
C HIS A 87 -0.56 -13.14 3.51
N PRO A 88 -0.60 -14.40 3.99
CA PRO A 88 -0.36 -15.54 3.13
C PRO A 88 -1.37 -15.49 1.99
N LEU A 89 -0.84 -15.34 0.77
CA LEU A 89 -1.64 -15.39 -0.45
C LEU A 89 -2.45 -16.67 -0.38
N SER A 90 -3.78 -16.55 -0.41
CA SER A 90 -4.64 -17.72 -0.50
C SER A 90 -4.40 -18.34 -1.86
N THR A 91 -3.45 -19.27 -1.94
CA THR A 91 -3.24 -20.17 -3.06
C THR A 91 -4.49 -21.03 -3.16
N SER A 92 -5.40 -20.64 -4.07
CA SER A 92 -6.41 -21.53 -4.61
C SER A 92 -5.77 -22.49 -5.60
#